data_AF-A0A1D2QV52-F1
#
_entry.id   AF-A0A1D2QV52-F1
#
_cell.length_a   1.000
_cell.length_b   1.000
_cell.length_c   1.000
_cell.angle_alpha   90.00
_cell.angle_beta   90.00
_cell.angle_gamma   90.00
#
_symmetry.space_group_name_H-M   'P 1'
#
loop_
_entity.id
_entity.type
_entity.pdbx_description
1 polymer ?
#
loop_
_entity_poly.entity_id
_entity_poly.type
_entity_poly.pdbx_seq_one_letter_code
_entity_poly.pdbx_strand_id
1 'polypeptide(L)' 'MMTNYQKLQKFERDLVRKEKVDVLRNFRIVDALYKEAVALGAIPLKNPLEGIETDIKIAKVVNHVSKSA' A
#
# COMPACT_ATOMS: atom_id res chain seq x y z
N MET A 1 32.28 18.64 -3.49
CA MET A 1 31.85 17.33 -4.01
C MET A 1 32.28 16.26 -3.02
N MET A 2 31.36 15.41 -2.56
CA MET A 2 31.69 14.35 -1.61
C MET A 2 32.56 13.29 -2.29
N THR A 3 33.72 13.04 -1.70
CA THR A 3 34.83 12.28 -2.28
C THR A 3 34.60 10.77 -2.32
N ASN A 4 33.53 10.25 -1.71
CA ASN A 4 33.29 8.80 -1.66
C ASN A 4 31.80 8.43 -1.73
N TYR A 5 31.28 8.41 -2.96
CA TYR A 5 29.89 8.08 -3.30
C TYR A 5 29.45 6.70 -2.77
N GLN A 6 30.32 5.69 -2.81
CA GLN A 6 29.97 4.33 -2.37
C GLN A 6 29.72 4.25 -0.86
N LYS A 7 30.53 4.96 -0.05
CA LYS A 7 30.32 5.05 1.39
C LYS A 7 29.02 5.79 1.73
N LEU A 8 28.73 6.87 1.03
CA LEU A 8 27.47 7.59 1.18
C LEU A 8 26.27 6.67 0.87
N GLN A 9 26.29 6.00 -0.27
CA GLN A 9 25.19 5.13 -0.70
C GLN A 9 24.97 3.97 0.27
N LYS A 10 26.04 3.43 0.86
CA LYS A 10 25.93 2.41 1.91
C LYS A 10 25.28 2.98 3.17
N PHE A 11 25.74 4.16 3.62
CA PHE A 11 25.19 4.85 4.78
C PHE A 11 23.70 5.17 4.63
N GLU A 12 23.29 5.70 3.48
CA GLU A 12 21.88 6.00 3.18
C GLU A 12 21.01 4.73 3.22
N ARG A 13 21.47 3.63 2.61
CA ARG A 13 20.76 2.35 2.66
C ARG A 13 20.64 1.81 4.09
N ASP A 14 21.69 1.93 4.87
CA ASP A 14 21.68 1.47 6.27
C ASP A 14 20.78 2.34 7.15
N LEU A 15 20.64 3.63 6.84
CA LEU A 15 19.68 4.55 7.46
C LEU A 15 18.24 4.14 7.15
N VAL A 16 17.91 3.98 5.87
CA VAL A 16 16.56 3.56 5.42
C VAL A 16 16.16 2.22 6.03
N ARG A 17 17.10 1.28 6.18
CA ARG A 17 16.83 -0.03 6.83
C ARG A 17 16.53 0.07 8.32
N LYS A 18 17.04 1.08 9.01
CA LYS A 18 16.81 1.30 10.45
C LYS A 18 15.54 2.07 10.73
N GLU A 19 15.01 2.79 9.74
CA GLU A 19 13.73 3.47 9.88
C GLU A 19 12.59 2.46 9.99
N LYS A 20 11.68 2.72 10.94
CA LYS A 20 10.47 1.91 11.07
C LYS A 20 9.56 2.18 9.88
N VAL A 21 9.15 1.11 9.20
CA VAL A 21 8.20 1.20 8.10
C VAL A 21 6.84 1.64 8.65
N ASP A 22 6.35 2.80 8.20
CA ASP A 22 4.96 3.19 8.43
C ASP A 22 4.06 2.45 7.43
N VAL A 23 3.63 1.26 7.84
CA VAL A 23 2.81 0.36 7.04
C VAL A 23 1.49 1.02 6.63
N LEU A 24 0.86 1.78 7.52
CA LEU A 24 -0.41 2.47 7.23
C LEU A 24 -0.22 3.58 6.19
N ARG A 25 0.86 4.34 6.27
CA ARG A 25 1.21 5.32 5.23
C ARG A 25 1.47 4.64 3.89
N ASN A 26 2.21 3.54 3.87
CA ASN A 26 2.52 2.83 2.63
C ASN A 26 1.26 2.29 1.95
N PHE A 27 0.34 1.69 2.71
CA PHE A 27 -0.95 1.25 2.16
C PHE A 27 -1.77 2.40 1.59
N ARG A 28 -1.81 3.55 2.28
CA ARG A 28 -2.49 4.75 1.74
C ARG A 28 -1.91 5.22 0.42
N ILE A 29 -0.58 5.18 0.27
CA ILE A 29 0.10 5.54 -0.99
C ILE A 29 -0.27 4.56 -2.09
N VAL A 30 -0.19 3.25 -1.82
CA VAL A 30 -0.52 2.20 -2.80
C VAL A 30 -1.99 2.32 -3.25
N ASP A 31 -2.92 2.51 -2.32
CA ASP A 31 -4.35 2.66 -2.63
C ASP A 31 -4.62 3.90 -3.49
N ALA A 32 -3.98 5.04 -3.17
CA ALA A 32 -4.12 6.26 -3.97
C ALA A 32 -3.57 6.07 -5.40
N LEU A 33 -2.39 5.47 -5.55
CA LEU A 33 -1.80 5.19 -6.86
C LEU A 33 -2.65 4.21 -7.67
N TYR A 34 -3.22 3.20 -7.01
CA TYR A 34 -4.09 2.23 -7.65
C TYR A 34 -5.36 2.91 -8.20
N LYS A 35 -6.03 3.73 -7.38
CA LYS A 35 -7.21 4.50 -7.80
C LYS A 35 -6.93 5.40 -9.00
N GLU A 36 -5.79 6.10 -8.99
CA GLU A 36 -5.37 6.94 -10.11
C GLU A 36 -5.09 6.12 -11.37
N ALA A 37 -4.36 5.01 -11.25
CA ALA A 37 -4.06 4.14 -12.39
C ALA A 37 -5.32 3.52 -13.02
N VAL A 38 -6.34 3.24 -12.20
CA VAL A 38 -7.68 2.83 -12.67
C VAL A 38 -8.37 3.99 -13.39
N ALA A 39 -8.37 5.20 -12.82
CA ALA A 39 -8.98 6.38 -13.42
C ALA A 39 -8.35 6.76 -14.78
N LEU A 40 -7.04 6.57 -14.92
CA LEU A 40 -6.28 6.77 -16.15
C LEU A 40 -6.48 5.63 -17.17
N GLY A 41 -7.18 4.55 -16.81
CA GLY A 41 -7.36 3.37 -17.66
C GLY A 41 -6.09 2.53 -17.86
N ALA A 42 -5.00 2.84 -17.14
CA ALA A 42 -3.77 2.07 -17.17
C ALA A 42 -3.95 0.69 -16.53
N ILE A 43 -4.83 0.60 -15.53
CA ILE A 43 -5.30 -0.67 -14.96
C ILE A 43 -6.76 -0.83 -15.38
N PRO A 44 -7.06 -1.67 -16.39
CA PRO A 44 -8.43 -1.90 -16.81
C PRO A 44 -9.19 -2.65 -15.73
N LEU A 45 -10.27 -2.05 -15.21
CA LEU A 45 -11.32 -2.80 -14.52
C LEU A 45 -12.05 -3.61 -15.60
N LYS A 46 -11.69 -4.88 -15.79
CA LYS A 46 -12.39 -5.75 -16.75
C LYS A 46 -13.88 -5.87 -16.40
N ASN A 47 -14.20 -5.79 -15.12
CA ASN A 47 -15.56 -5.79 -14.61
C ASN A 47 -15.65 -4.81 -13.41
N PRO A 48 -16.59 -3.84 -13.40
CA PRO A 48 -16.81 -2.93 -12.28
C PRO A 48 -17.12 -3.63 -10.94
N LEU A 49 -17.58 -4.88 -10.97
CA LEU A 49 -17.88 -5.70 -9.79
C LEU A 49 -16.73 -6.67 -9.43
N GLU A 50 -15.60 -6.60 -10.11
CA GLU A 50 -14.44 -7.42 -9.80
C GLU A 50 -13.97 -7.16 -8.36
N GLY A 51 -13.89 -8.21 -7.54
CA GLY A 51 -13.45 -8.11 -6.13
C GLY A 51 -14.56 -7.85 -5.09
N ILE A 52 -15.79 -7.51 -5.50
CA ILE A 52 -16.88 -7.16 -4.57
C ILE A 52 -17.25 -8.29 -3.59
N GLU A 53 -17.10 -9.54 -4.03
CA GLU A 53 -17.34 -10.73 -3.19
C GLU A 53 -16.43 -10.76 -1.96
N THR A 54 -15.17 -10.33 -2.14
CA THR A 54 -14.19 -10.26 -1.07
C THR A 54 -14.55 -9.15 -0.09
N ASP A 55 -14.96 -7.98 -0.59
CA ASP A 55 -15.43 -6.87 0.24
C ASP A 55 -16.67 -7.27 1.06
N ILE A 56 -17.64 -7.95 0.45
CA ILE A 56 -18.83 -8.46 1.14
C ILE A 56 -18.42 -9.46 2.23
N LYS A 57 -17.47 -10.36 1.95
CA LYS A 57 -16.98 -11.34 2.92
C LYS A 57 -16.29 -10.66 4.11
N ILE A 58 -15.42 -9.68 3.85
CA ILE A 58 -14.72 -8.91 4.90
C ILE A 58 -15.76 -8.15 5.75
N ALA A 59 -16.70 -7.45 5.11
CA ALA A 59 -17.76 -6.71 5.81
C ALA A 59 -18.59 -7.62 6.72
N LYS A 60 -18.94 -8.83 6.26
CA LYS A 60 -19.64 -9.83 7.09
C LYS A 60 -18.84 -10.22 8.33
N VAL A 61 -17.55 -10.51 8.17
CA VAL A 61 -16.66 -10.88 9.30
C VAL A 61 -16.55 -9.74 10.31
N VAL A 62 -16.24 -8.53 9.84
CA VAL A 62 -16.11 -7.33 10.71
C VAL A 62 -17.40 -7.07 11.47
N ASN A 63 -18.55 -7.10 10.80
CA ASN A 63 -19.85 -6.90 11.43
C ASN A 63 -20.22 -7.98 12.46
N HIS A 64 -19.75 -9.21 12.25
CA HIS A 64 -20.00 -10.31 13.18
C HIS A 64 -19.14 -10.17 14.45
N VAL A 65 -17.87 -9.78 14.31
CA VAL A 65 -16.95 -9.56 15.43
C VAL A 65 -17.36 -8.31 16.23
N SER A 66 -17.77 -7.23 15.58
CA SER A 66 -18.20 -6.00 16.25
C SER A 66 -19.47 -6.14 17.08
N LYS A 67 -20.34 -7.12 16.79
CA LYS A 67 -21.58 -7.38 17.55
C LYS A 67 -21.39 -8.34 18.73
N SER A 68 -20.23 -8.98 18.81
CA SER A 68 -19.91 -10.01 19.80
C SER A 68 -18.98 -9.51 20.91
N ALA A 69 -18.68 -8.20 20.94
CA ALA A 69 -17.80 -7.53 21.89
C ALA A 69 -18.60 -6.65 22.87
#